data_AF-N6T7L1-F1
#
_entry.id   AF-N6T7L1-F1
#
_cell.length_a   1.000
_cell.length_b   1.000
_cell.length_c   1.000
_cell.angle_alpha   90.00
_cell.angle_beta   90.00
_cell.angle_gamma   90.00
#
_symmetry.space_group_name_H-M   'P 1'
#
loop_
_entity.id
_entity.type
_entity.pdbx_description
1 polymer ?
#
loop_
_entity_poly.entity_id
_entity_poly.type
_entity_poly.pdbx_seq_one_letter_code
_entity_poly.pdbx_strand_id
1 'polypeptide(L)'
;MEKSMDSQDNSVKKRADLSSLPTRQYLDQTVVPILMNALSYLAKERPPEPINALAEYLQKNKSVYEAGCGEKSTETSNVEGK
;
A
#
# COMPACT_ATOMS: atom_id res chain seq x y z
N MET A 1 37.93 -1.10 21.92
CA MET A 1 36.52 -1.45 22.14
C MET A 1 35.67 -0.33 21.58
N GLU A 2 35.23 -0.38 20.33
CA GLU A 2 34.14 -1.21 19.77
C GLU A 2 32.73 -0.86 20.27
N LYS A 3 31.83 -0.66 19.29
CA LYS A 3 30.36 -0.81 19.29
C LYS A 3 29.55 0.26 20.05
N SER A 4 28.45 0.82 19.51
CA SER A 4 27.35 0.23 18.72
C SER A 4 26.54 1.39 18.10
N MET A 5 26.21 1.39 16.81
CA MET A 5 25.05 0.74 16.18
C MET A 5 23.71 1.39 16.58
N ASP A 6 23.23 2.37 15.81
CA ASP A 6 21.80 2.70 15.75
C ASP A 6 21.41 3.03 14.29
N SER A 7 20.97 1.98 13.59
CA SER A 7 20.30 2.08 12.30
C SER A 7 18.86 1.64 12.52
N GLN A 8 18.03 2.49 13.13
CA GLN A 8 16.62 2.16 13.32
C GLN A 8 15.69 3.38 13.23
N ASP A 9 15.81 4.16 12.15
CA ASP A 9 14.94 5.33 11.91
C ASP A 9 14.45 5.44 10.44
N ASN A 10 13.72 4.43 9.98
CA ASN A 10 13.06 4.47 8.66
C ASN A 10 11.61 3.92 8.68
N SER A 11 11.27 3.02 9.61
CA SER A 11 9.90 2.47 9.72
C SER A 11 8.90 3.40 10.41
N VAL A 12 9.35 4.32 11.27
CA VAL A 12 8.48 5.25 12.01
C VAL A 12 8.05 6.44 11.15
N LYS A 13 8.94 6.98 10.32
CA LYS A 13 8.65 8.11 9.41
C LYS A 13 7.52 7.79 8.43
N LYS A 14 7.58 6.60 7.80
CA LYS A 14 6.51 6.11 6.90
C LYS A 14 5.13 6.05 7.53
N ARG A 15 5.03 5.69 8.82
CA ARG A 15 3.74 5.62 9.51
C ARG A 15 3.24 7.01 9.93
N ALA A 16 4.14 7.91 10.30
CA ALA A 16 3.80 9.29 10.65
C ALA A 16 3.22 10.07 9.46
N ASP A 17 3.72 9.81 8.25
CA ASP A 17 3.23 10.45 7.04
C ASP A 17 1.79 10.03 6.71
N LEU A 18 1.46 8.74 6.86
CA LEU A 18 0.13 8.20 6.53
C LEU A 18 -1.01 8.85 7.32
N SER A 19 -0.79 9.18 8.60
CA SER A 19 -1.82 9.78 9.47
C SER A 19 -2.20 11.22 9.11
N SER A 20 -1.37 11.91 8.34
CA SER A 20 -1.62 13.29 7.89
C SER A 20 -2.21 13.38 6.48
N LEU A 21 -2.23 12.25 5.76
CA LEU A 21 -2.67 12.23 4.37
C LEU A 21 -4.18 12.52 4.24
N PRO A 22 -4.59 13.23 3.17
CA PRO A 22 -5.98 13.26 2.76
C PRO A 22 -6.54 11.84 2.58
N THR A 23 -7.82 11.64 2.92
CA THR A 23 -8.47 10.32 2.97
C THR A 23 -8.21 9.47 1.72
N ARG A 24 -8.32 10.06 0.53
CA ARG A 24 -8.10 9.34 -0.74
C ARG A 24 -6.68 8.82 -0.87
N GLN A 25 -5.70 9.64 -0.50
CA GLN A 25 -4.29 9.31 -0.61
C GLN A 25 -3.89 8.24 0.42
N TYR A 26 -4.46 8.30 1.63
CA TYR A 26 -4.32 7.23 2.62
C TYR A 26 -4.83 5.89 2.08
N LEU A 27 -6.03 5.85 1.50
CA LEU A 27 -6.60 4.63 0.94
C LEU A 27 -5.77 4.12 -0.25
N ASP A 28 -5.35 5.02 -1.14
CA ASP A 28 -4.54 4.71 -2.32
C ASP A 28 -3.18 4.07 -1.96
N GLN A 29 -2.56 4.50 -0.86
CA GLN A 29 -1.27 3.96 -0.41
C GLN A 29 -1.38 2.71 0.46
N THR A 30 -2.52 2.48 1.11
CA THR A 30 -2.66 1.38 2.08
C THR A 30 -3.37 0.16 1.52
N VAL A 31 -4.60 0.35 1.02
CA VAL A 31 -5.54 -0.77 0.78
C VAL A 31 -6.07 -0.85 -0.64
N VAL A 32 -6.06 0.24 -1.41
CA VAL A 32 -6.61 0.25 -2.77
C VAL A 32 -5.90 -0.73 -3.72
N PRO A 33 -4.57 -0.88 -3.73
CA PRO A 33 -3.90 -1.80 -4.66
C PRO A 33 -4.32 -3.25 -4.46
N ILE A 34 -4.39 -3.71 -3.20
CA ILE A 34 -4.82 -5.07 -2.89
C ILE A 34 -6.33 -5.25 -3.15
N LEU A 35 -7.16 -4.24 -2.88
CA LEU A 35 -8.59 -4.28 -3.17
C LEU A 35 -8.87 -4.35 -4.68
N MET A 36 -8.14 -3.59 -5.51
CA MET A 36 -8.28 -3.65 -6.97
C MET A 36 -8.00 -5.05 -7.52
N ASN A 37 -6.95 -5.70 -7.03
CA ASN A 37 -6.62 -7.06 -7.45
C ASN A 37 -7.62 -8.09 -6.94
N ALA A 38 -8.10 -7.94 -5.71
CA ALA A 38 -9.09 -8.83 -5.12
C ALA A 38 -10.47 -8.70 -5.81
N LEU A 39 -10.89 -7.49 -6.17
CA LEU A 39 -12.11 -7.25 -6.95
C LEU A 39 -12.00 -7.82 -8.37
N SER A 40 -10.81 -7.70 -8.99
CA SER A 40 -10.54 -8.34 -10.30
C SER A 40 -10.62 -9.86 -10.23
N TYR A 41 -10.15 -10.46 -9.13
CA TYR A 41 -10.29 -11.89 -8.86
C TYR A 41 -11.76 -12.30 -8.70
N LEU A 42 -12.55 -11.57 -7.90
CA LEU A 42 -13.97 -11.83 -7.72
C LEU A 42 -14.77 -11.72 -9.02
N ALA A 43 -14.47 -10.71 -9.84
CA ALA A 43 -15.16 -10.51 -11.11
C ALA A 43 -14.95 -11.68 -12.08
N LYS A 44 -13.78 -12.34 -12.01
CA LYS A 44 -13.41 -13.49 -12.86
C LYS A 44 -13.96 -14.81 -12.33
N GLU A 45 -13.69 -15.13 -11.06
CA GLU A 45 -14.05 -16.43 -10.48
C GLU A 45 -15.52 -16.52 -10.08
N ARG A 46 -16.15 -15.38 -9.76
CA ARG A 46 -17.53 -15.28 -9.23
C ARG A 46 -17.85 -16.37 -8.20
N PRO A 47 -17.08 -16.44 -7.10
CA PRO A 47 -17.28 -17.45 -6.08
C PRO A 47 -18.67 -17.32 -5.42
N PRO A 48 -19.24 -18.43 -4.89
CA PRO A 48 -20.57 -18.44 -4.28
C PRO A 48 -20.68 -17.51 -3.08
N GLU A 49 -19.58 -17.29 -2.35
CA GLU A 49 -19.50 -16.35 -1.23
C GLU A 49 -18.46 -15.25 -1.50
N PRO A 50 -18.85 -14.16 -2.18
CA PRO A 50 -17.90 -13.14 -2.63
C PRO A 50 -17.21 -12.40 -1.47
N ILE A 51 -17.90 -12.20 -0.35
CA ILE A 51 -17.34 -11.49 0.82
C ILE A 51 -16.27 -12.34 1.50
N ASN A 52 -16.54 -13.64 1.72
CA ASN A 52 -15.58 -14.56 2.34
C ASN A 52 -14.34 -14.71 1.45
N ALA A 53 -14.54 -14.89 0.15
CA ALA A 53 -13.44 -14.97 -0.82
C ALA A 53 -12.59 -13.69 -0.85
N LEU A 54 -13.21 -12.50 -0.73
CA LEU A 54 -12.48 -11.23 -0.63
C LEU A 54 -11.62 -11.18 0.63
N ALA A 55 -12.20 -11.49 1.79
CA ALA A 55 -11.51 -11.44 3.07
C ALA A 55 -10.31 -12.40 3.09
N GLU A 56 -10.49 -13.62 2.59
CA GLU A 56 -9.40 -14.58 2.42
C GLU A 56 -8.31 -14.07 1.47
N TYR A 57 -8.69 -13.47 0.35
CA TYR A 57 -7.74 -12.91 -0.60
C TYR A 57 -6.87 -11.84 0.06
N LEU A 58 -7.50 -10.94 0.83
CA LEU A 58 -6.78 -9.91 1.57
C LEU A 58 -5.80 -10.51 2.58
N GLN A 59 -6.23 -11.51 3.37
CA GLN A 59 -5.37 -12.15 4.37
C GLN A 59 -4.18 -12.90 3.75
N LYS A 60 -4.41 -13.64 2.66
CA LYS A 60 -3.39 -14.41 1.94
C LYS A 60 -2.32 -13.52 1.31
N ASN A 61 -2.72 -12.35 0.81
CA ASN A 61 -1.84 -11.46 0.06
C ASN A 61 -1.28 -10.30 0.90
N LYS A 62 -1.77 -10.08 2.13
CA LYS A 62 -1.43 -8.94 3.00
C LYS A 62 0.08 -8.63 3.05
N SER A 63 0.92 -9.65 3.26
CA SER A 63 2.38 -9.49 3.39
C SER A 63 3.05 -8.90 2.16
N VAL A 64 2.53 -9.17 0.96
CA VAL A 64 3.07 -8.67 -0.31
C VAL A 64 2.80 -7.17 -0.47
N TYR A 65 1.66 -6.69 0.04
CA TYR A 65 1.23 -5.29 -0.12
C TYR A 65 1.68 -4.40 1.06
N GLU A 66 1.83 -4.94 2.27
CA GLU A 66 2.38 -4.19 3.40
C GLU A 66 3.86 -3.82 3.20
N ALA A 67 4.64 -4.66 2.50
CA ALA A 67 6.04 -4.40 2.21
C ALA A 67 6.26 -3.34 1.10
N GLY A 68 5.25 -3.09 0.26
CA GLY A 68 5.37 -2.24 -0.94
C GLY A 68 5.11 -0.74 -0.74
N CYS A 69 4.71 -0.30 0.45
CA CYS A 69 4.35 1.10 0.75
C CYS A 69 5.59 2.00 0.86
N GLY A 70 6.44 2.08 -0.18
CA GLY A 70 7.73 2.76 -0.07
C GLY A 70 8.23 3.62 -1.21
N GLU A 71 8.00 3.26 -2.45
CA GLU A 71 8.66 3.95 -3.56
C GLU A 71 7.74 3.93 -4.78
N LYS A 72 6.92 4.96 -4.93
CA LYS A 72 6.57 5.48 -6.25
C LYS A 72 6.63 7.01 -6.21
N SER A 73 7.81 7.52 -6.51
CA SER A 73 8.02 8.84 -7.06
C SER A 73 7.07 9.03 -8.24
N THR A 74 6.23 10.06 -8.19
CA THR A 74 5.72 10.73 -9.40
C THR A 74 6.02 12.20 -9.25
N GLU A 75 7.26 12.52 -9.59
CA GLU A 75 7.67 13.81 -10.09
C GLU A 75 6.88 14.06 -11.39
N THR A 76 5.80 14.83 -11.31
CA THR A 76 5.23 15.48 -12.48
C THR A 76 6.00 16.77 -12.70
N SER A 77 7.03 16.67 -13.52
CA SER A 77 7.66 17.79 -14.21
C SER A 77 6.59 18.59 -14.96
N ASN A 78 6.25 19.76 -14.39
CA ASN A 78 5.40 20.73 -15.05
C ASN A 78 6.21 21.43 -16.15
N VAL A 79 6.14 20.91 -17.37
CA VAL A 79 6.55 21.64 -18.58
C VAL A 79 5.34 22.41 -19.05
N GLU A 80 5.31 23.73 -18.82
CA GLU A 80 4.46 24.60 -19.63
C GLU A 80 5.19 25.93 -19.86
N GLY A 81 5.72 26.05 -21.08
CA GLY A 81 6.27 27.28 -21.60
C GLY A 81 5.15 28.20 -22.11
N LYS A 82 5.32 29.48 -21.83
CA LYS A 82 5.08 30.57 -22.78
C LYS A 82 5.95 31.75 -22.42
#